data_AF-A0A8C4YML5-F1
#
_entry.id   AF-A0A8C4YML5-F1
#
_cell.length_a   1.000
_cell.length_b   1.000
_cell.length_c   1.000
_cell.angle_alpha   90.00
_cell.angle_beta   90.00
_cell.angle_gamma   90.00
#
_symmetry.space_group_name_H-M   'P 1'
#
loop_
_entity.id
_entity.type
_entity.pdbx_description
1 polymer ?
#
loop_
_entity_poly.entity_id
_entity_poly.type
_entity_poly.pdbx_seq_one_letter_code
_entity_poly.pdbx_strand_id
1 'polypeptide(L)'
;LCLRNNDAAGLLKMFIRELPSPLFTVEYLPAFITLVEKVSKVKLQLQALHLLIMLLPDANRDTAKAFLQFLKKIVANEGKNKMNLWNVSMIVAPNVFIYKGKHANQEEMQAAATTAHIVRLLIKYQDILWTVPSFLISQVRKMNEATINNTKRQMMFDKGVRRLLRRKTIERERPERSEVELSFFSLCLQTHIPEGVIRVYAPLHSKVSMAIQLNSQTKARDILARFHCENSHASSKNTEVQIQRLYEIGGNIGLHCLDPDAYMLDVYRANPQAEWVIKPKSS
;
A
#
# COMPACT_ATOMS: atom_id res chain seq x y z
N LEU A 1 -37.50 13.24 19.23
CA LEU A 1 -37.79 11.80 19.35
C LEU A 1 -36.88 11.20 20.42
N CYS A 2 -37.38 11.00 21.64
CA CYS A 2 -36.61 10.40 22.73
C CYS A 2 -36.64 8.88 22.58
N LEU A 3 -35.86 8.35 21.64
CA LEU A 3 -35.71 6.89 21.46
C LEU A 3 -35.15 6.29 22.75
N ARG A 4 -35.84 5.30 23.32
CA ARG A 4 -35.31 4.56 24.47
C ARG A 4 -34.08 3.77 24.02
N ASN A 5 -33.08 3.65 24.89
CA ASN A 5 -31.81 2.97 24.56
C ASN A 5 -32.02 1.55 24.04
N ASN A 6 -33.02 0.83 24.56
CA ASN A 6 -33.38 -0.51 24.11
C ASN A 6 -33.96 -0.53 22.69
N ASP A 7 -34.77 0.48 22.35
CA ASP A 7 -35.36 0.62 21.02
C ASP A 7 -34.25 0.93 20.00
N ALA A 8 -33.31 1.82 20.33
CA ALA A 8 -32.15 2.12 19.51
C ALA A 8 -31.25 0.88 19.27
N ALA A 9 -30.99 0.09 20.32
CA ALA A 9 -30.22 -1.15 20.21
C ALA A 9 -30.95 -2.21 19.38
N GLY A 10 -32.29 -2.29 19.49
CA GLY A 10 -33.12 -3.15 18.67
C GLY A 10 -33.05 -2.77 17.18
N LEU A 11 -33.22 -1.48 16.89
CA LEU A 11 -33.13 -0.94 15.54
C LEU A 11 -31.75 -1.17 14.91
N LEU A 12 -30.66 -1.01 15.65
CA LEU A 12 -29.31 -1.27 15.14
C LEU A 12 -29.13 -2.74 14.76
N LYS A 13 -29.55 -3.68 15.61
CA LYS A 13 -29.48 -5.12 15.30
C LYS A 13 -30.32 -5.47 14.07
N MET A 14 -31.52 -4.91 14.00
CA MET A 14 -32.42 -5.10 12.86
C MET A 14 -31.81 -4.54 11.58
N PHE A 15 -31.28 -3.31 11.61
CA PHE A 15 -30.62 -2.69 10.46
C PHE A 15 -29.52 -3.58 9.86
N ILE A 16 -28.64 -4.13 10.71
CA ILE A 16 -27.58 -5.03 10.25
C ILE A 16 -28.13 -6.34 9.67
N ARG A 17 -29.20 -6.89 10.25
CA ARG A 17 -29.83 -8.13 9.81
C ARG A 17 -30.60 -7.98 8.50
N GLU A 18 -31.24 -6.83 8.27
CA GLU A 18 -32.05 -6.56 7.08
C GLU A 18 -31.22 -6.02 5.90
N LEU A 19 -29.88 -6.06 5.98
CA LEU A 19 -29.03 -5.73 4.83
C LEU A 19 -29.30 -6.70 3.66
N PRO A 20 -29.20 -6.24 2.39
CA PRO A 20 -29.45 -7.09 1.22
C PRO A 20 -28.60 -8.36 1.18
N SER A 21 -27.39 -8.28 1.74
CA SER A 21 -26.52 -9.41 2.02
C SER A 21 -26.02 -9.33 3.48
N PRO A 22 -25.76 -10.46 4.15
CA PRO A 22 -25.19 -10.44 5.48
C PRO A 22 -23.88 -9.66 5.49
N LEU A 23 -23.60 -8.99 6.60
CA LEU A 23 -22.42 -8.14 6.74
C LEU A 23 -21.10 -8.89 6.41
N PHE A 24 -20.99 -10.16 6.82
CA PHE A 24 -19.83 -11.01 6.54
C PHE A 24 -20.00 -11.95 5.33
N THR A 25 -21.01 -11.68 4.48
CA THR A 25 -21.42 -12.42 3.28
C THR A 25 -21.76 -13.90 3.50
N VAL A 26 -22.74 -14.43 2.76
CA VAL A 26 -23.08 -15.86 2.84
C VAL A 26 -21.97 -16.72 2.24
N GLU A 27 -21.32 -16.22 1.18
CA GLU A 27 -20.30 -16.95 0.40
C GLU A 27 -19.10 -17.35 1.26
N TYR A 28 -18.68 -16.51 2.20
CA TYR A 28 -17.51 -16.77 3.04
C TYR A 28 -17.85 -17.46 4.36
N LEU A 29 -19.13 -17.57 4.73
CA LEU A 29 -19.56 -18.20 5.99
C LEU A 29 -18.99 -19.61 6.21
N PRO A 30 -18.99 -20.53 5.21
CA PRO A 30 -18.37 -21.85 5.38
C PRO A 30 -16.88 -21.77 5.70
N ALA A 31 -16.16 -20.79 5.14
CA ALA A 31 -14.74 -20.59 5.40
C ALA A 31 -14.49 -20.06 6.83
N PHE A 32 -15.32 -19.14 7.32
CA PHE A 32 -15.27 -18.68 8.71
C PHE A 32 -15.49 -19.83 9.70
N ILE A 33 -16.49 -20.67 9.45
CA ILE A 33 -16.82 -21.83 10.31
C ILE A 33 -15.67 -22.84 10.31
N THR A 34 -15.24 -23.26 9.11
CA THR A 34 -14.16 -24.26 8.93
C THR A 34 -12.86 -23.82 9.61
N LEU A 35 -12.56 -22.52 9.57
CA LEU A 35 -11.39 -21.94 10.23
C LEU A 35 -11.42 -22.17 11.73
N VAL A 36 -12.55 -21.94 12.40
CA VAL A 36 -12.63 -22.11 13.86
C VAL A 36 -12.69 -23.58 14.26
N GLU A 37 -13.35 -24.43 13.47
CA GLU A 37 -13.52 -25.85 13.78
C GLU A 37 -12.25 -26.68 13.53
N LYS A 38 -11.54 -26.42 12.43
CA LYS A 38 -10.40 -27.26 12.01
C LYS A 38 -9.05 -26.73 12.48
N VAL A 39 -8.94 -25.44 12.79
CA VAL A 39 -7.66 -24.83 13.18
C VAL A 39 -7.59 -24.67 14.68
N SER A 40 -6.79 -25.49 15.35
CA SER A 40 -6.62 -25.43 16.81
C SER A 40 -5.76 -24.25 17.29
N LYS A 41 -4.82 -23.78 16.45
CA LYS A 41 -3.89 -22.70 16.82
C LYS A 41 -4.51 -21.34 16.57
N VAL A 42 -4.75 -20.57 17.64
CA VAL A 42 -5.32 -19.20 17.58
C VAL A 42 -4.55 -18.28 16.63
N LYS A 43 -3.22 -18.36 16.59
CA LYS A 43 -2.40 -17.55 15.67
C LYS A 43 -2.78 -17.80 14.20
N LEU A 44 -3.00 -19.05 13.84
CA LEU A 44 -3.35 -19.44 12.47
C LEU A 44 -4.82 -19.10 12.16
N GLN A 45 -5.71 -19.25 13.14
CA GLN A 45 -7.08 -18.73 13.05
C GLN A 45 -7.09 -17.23 12.73
N LEU A 46 -6.29 -16.43 13.45
CA LEU A 46 -6.21 -14.99 13.22
C LEU A 46 -5.64 -14.65 11.85
N GLN A 47 -4.62 -15.36 11.37
CA GLN A 47 -4.07 -15.15 10.03
C GLN A 47 -5.11 -15.43 8.94
N ALA A 48 -5.83 -16.54 9.03
CA ALA A 48 -6.85 -16.87 8.06
C ALA A 48 -8.07 -15.91 8.16
N LEU A 49 -8.43 -15.49 9.37
CA LEU A 49 -9.50 -14.53 9.60
C LEU A 49 -9.15 -13.16 8.99
N HIS A 50 -7.88 -12.76 9.13
CA HIS A 50 -7.34 -11.55 8.51
C HIS A 50 -7.53 -11.57 6.99
N LEU A 51 -7.20 -12.69 6.35
CA LEU A 51 -7.39 -12.86 4.91
C LEU A 51 -8.85 -12.83 4.49
N LEU A 52 -9.75 -13.45 5.26
CA LEU A 52 -11.19 -13.39 4.99
C LEU A 52 -11.72 -11.95 5.06
N ILE A 53 -11.26 -11.15 6.02
CA ILE A 53 -11.62 -9.72 6.10
C ILE A 53 -11.10 -8.93 4.89
N MET A 54 -9.91 -9.27 4.37
CA MET A 54 -9.36 -8.65 3.16
C MET A 54 -10.13 -9.01 1.89
N LEU A 55 -10.86 -10.13 1.88
CA LEU A 55 -11.69 -10.57 0.75
C LEU A 55 -13.09 -9.96 0.75
N LEU A 56 -13.54 -9.38 1.86
CA LEU A 56 -14.85 -8.74 1.92
C LEU A 56 -14.93 -7.56 0.94
N PRO A 57 -16.09 -7.33 0.31
CA PRO A 57 -16.36 -6.09 -0.43
C PRO A 57 -16.07 -4.86 0.42
N ASP A 58 -15.57 -3.79 -0.19
CA ASP A 58 -15.14 -2.58 0.53
C ASP A 58 -16.23 -2.02 1.45
N ALA A 59 -17.47 -1.92 0.96
CA ALA A 59 -18.60 -1.43 1.74
C ALA A 59 -18.91 -2.31 2.97
N ASN A 60 -18.86 -3.64 2.82
CA ASN A 60 -19.05 -4.59 3.91
C ASN A 60 -17.92 -4.47 4.94
N ARG A 61 -16.67 -4.42 4.47
CA ARG A 61 -15.47 -4.33 5.32
C ARG A 61 -15.46 -3.04 6.14
N ASP A 62 -15.82 -1.91 5.55
CA ASP A 62 -15.84 -0.61 6.23
C ASP A 62 -17.00 -0.52 7.24
N THR A 63 -18.17 -1.01 6.85
CA THR A 63 -19.33 -1.13 7.76
C THR A 63 -19.02 -2.03 8.95
N ALA A 64 -18.41 -3.20 8.70
CA ALA A 64 -18.00 -4.13 9.75
C ALA A 64 -16.98 -3.50 10.69
N LYS A 65 -16.02 -2.72 10.16
CA LYS A 65 -15.04 -1.99 11.00
C LYS A 65 -15.73 -1.07 11.99
N ALA A 66 -16.60 -0.19 11.50
CA ALA A 66 -17.30 0.79 12.31
C ALA A 66 -18.19 0.12 13.36
N PHE A 67 -18.91 -0.93 12.95
CA PHE A 67 -19.78 -1.69 13.84
C PHE A 67 -19.00 -2.41 14.95
N LEU A 68 -17.91 -3.12 14.61
CA LEU A 68 -17.07 -3.81 15.60
C LEU A 68 -16.38 -2.83 16.56
N GLN A 69 -15.96 -1.66 16.08
CA GLN A 69 -15.42 -0.58 16.94
C GLN A 69 -16.44 -0.08 17.95
N PHE A 70 -17.70 0.07 17.54
CA PHE A 70 -18.78 0.42 18.44
C PHE A 70 -19.01 -0.68 19.50
N LEU A 71 -19.04 -1.96 19.10
CA LEU A 71 -19.18 -3.08 20.04
C LEU A 71 -18.02 -3.15 21.04
N LYS A 72 -16.79 -2.87 20.59
CA LYS A 72 -15.61 -2.81 21.48
C LYS A 72 -15.79 -1.75 22.58
N LYS A 73 -16.43 -0.61 22.29
CA LYS A 73 -16.76 0.41 23.30
C LYS A 73 -17.83 -0.09 24.28
N ILE A 74 -18.82 -0.86 23.83
CA ILE A 74 -19.82 -1.48 24.72
C ILE A 74 -19.13 -2.43 25.70
N VAL A 75 -18.27 -3.31 25.19
CA VAL A 75 -17.53 -4.29 26.00
C VAL A 75 -16.60 -3.58 26.98
N ALA A 76 -15.95 -2.49 26.59
CA ALA A 76 -15.11 -1.70 27.50
C ALA A 76 -15.88 -1.09 28.68
N ASN A 77 -17.20 -0.95 28.57
CA ASN A 77 -18.07 -0.44 29.64
C ASN A 77 -18.80 -1.56 30.42
N GLU A 78 -18.28 -2.80 30.35
CA GLU A 78 -18.84 -3.99 31.03
C GLU A 78 -19.18 -3.75 32.50
N GLY A 79 -18.32 -3.02 33.24
CA GLY A 79 -18.55 -2.74 34.66
C GLY A 79 -19.92 -2.09 34.95
N LYS A 80 -20.42 -1.26 34.01
CA LYS A 80 -21.71 -0.56 34.12
C LYS A 80 -22.85 -1.28 33.42
N ASN A 81 -22.65 -1.81 32.21
CA ASN A 81 -23.73 -2.41 31.41
C ASN A 81 -23.85 -3.94 31.58
N LYS A 82 -22.91 -4.58 32.28
CA LYS A 82 -22.84 -6.04 32.51
C LYS A 82 -22.74 -6.90 31.24
N MET A 83 -22.39 -6.27 30.11
CA MET A 83 -22.25 -6.93 28.81
C MET A 83 -20.78 -7.25 28.54
N ASN A 84 -20.37 -8.46 28.90
CA ASN A 84 -19.03 -8.95 28.59
C ASN A 84 -18.88 -9.26 27.09
N LEU A 85 -17.62 -9.47 26.66
CA LEU A 85 -17.29 -9.74 25.26
C LEU A 85 -18.08 -10.93 24.68
N TRP A 86 -18.28 -11.99 25.46
CA TRP A 86 -19.00 -13.18 25.02
C TRP A 86 -20.49 -12.92 24.84
N ASN A 87 -21.13 -12.24 25.79
CA ASN A 87 -22.55 -11.87 25.75
C ASN A 87 -22.84 -10.98 24.54
N VAL A 88 -21.99 -9.99 24.28
CA VAL A 88 -22.11 -9.14 23.09
C VAL A 88 -21.98 -9.99 21.81
N SER A 89 -21.01 -10.90 21.77
CA SER A 89 -20.77 -11.74 20.59
C SER A 89 -21.95 -12.67 20.28
N MET A 90 -22.53 -13.30 21.31
CA MET A 90 -23.72 -14.16 21.16
C MET A 90 -24.94 -13.39 20.63
N ILE A 91 -25.18 -12.18 21.13
CA ILE A 91 -26.33 -11.37 20.68
C ILE A 91 -26.14 -10.88 19.24
N VAL A 92 -24.91 -10.56 18.85
CA VAL A 92 -24.61 -9.96 17.55
C VAL A 92 -24.46 -10.99 16.44
N ALA A 93 -23.88 -12.17 16.71
CA ALA A 93 -23.57 -13.19 15.71
C ALA A 93 -24.73 -13.54 14.77
N PRO A 94 -25.98 -13.76 15.26
CA PRO A 94 -27.11 -14.05 14.39
C PRO A 94 -27.45 -12.92 13.39
N ASN A 95 -27.13 -11.66 13.73
CA ASN A 95 -27.46 -10.50 12.90
C ASN A 95 -26.40 -10.28 11.80
N VAL A 96 -25.13 -10.66 12.04
CA VAL A 96 -24.03 -10.39 11.10
C VAL A 96 -23.73 -11.53 10.12
N PHE A 97 -24.04 -12.78 10.50
CA PHE A 97 -23.86 -13.96 9.66
C PHE A 97 -25.18 -14.50 9.08
N ILE A 98 -26.33 -14.07 9.61
CA ILE A 98 -27.69 -14.53 9.26
C ILE A 98 -27.79 -16.05 9.18
N TYR A 99 -28.08 -16.69 10.33
CA TYR A 99 -28.43 -18.11 10.35
C TYR A 99 -29.95 -18.26 10.18
N LYS A 100 -30.40 -18.76 9.02
CA LYS A 100 -31.83 -19.10 8.79
C LYS A 100 -32.07 -20.58 9.13
N GLY A 101 -31.93 -20.91 10.41
CA GLY A 101 -32.35 -22.21 10.94
C GLY A 101 -33.87 -22.28 11.08
N LYS A 102 -34.49 -23.37 10.64
CA LYS A 102 -35.96 -23.59 10.76
C LYS A 102 -36.32 -24.40 12.00
N HIS A 103 -35.37 -25.10 12.65
CA HIS A 103 -35.63 -25.97 13.80
C HIS A 103 -34.42 -26.06 14.74
N ALA A 104 -34.64 -25.86 16.04
CA ALA A 104 -33.60 -25.93 17.08
C ALA A 104 -33.04 -27.35 17.25
N ASN A 105 -32.10 -27.73 16.37
CA ASN A 105 -31.34 -28.98 16.45
C ASN A 105 -29.96 -28.74 17.09
N GLN A 106 -29.33 -29.80 17.61
CA GLN A 106 -28.03 -29.70 18.30
C GLN A 106 -26.90 -29.16 17.40
N GLU A 107 -26.98 -29.41 16.09
CA GLU A 107 -26.07 -28.84 15.09
C GLU A 107 -26.24 -27.32 14.93
N GLU A 108 -27.47 -26.80 15.02
CA GLU A 108 -27.71 -25.34 14.94
C GLU A 108 -27.15 -24.62 16.17
N MET A 109 -27.26 -25.24 17.36
CA MET A 109 -26.70 -24.70 18.60
C MET A 109 -25.16 -24.63 18.54
N GLN A 110 -24.53 -25.67 17.98
CA GLN A 110 -23.09 -25.68 17.78
C GLN A 110 -22.66 -24.61 16.77
N ALA A 111 -23.40 -24.45 15.67
CA ALA A 111 -23.14 -23.41 14.68
C ALA A 111 -23.30 -21.98 15.27
N ALA A 112 -24.30 -21.77 16.13
CA ALA A 112 -24.49 -20.50 16.85
C ALA A 112 -23.32 -20.20 17.80
N ALA A 113 -22.82 -21.20 18.53
CA ALA A 113 -21.64 -21.04 19.38
C ALA A 113 -20.36 -20.74 18.57
N THR A 114 -20.17 -21.42 17.42
CA THR A 114 -19.05 -21.18 16.52
C THR A 114 -19.08 -19.75 15.95
N THR A 115 -20.22 -19.29 15.44
CA THR A 115 -20.37 -17.92 14.92
C THR A 115 -20.19 -16.86 16.00
N ALA A 116 -20.69 -17.09 17.22
CA ALA A 116 -20.40 -16.24 18.37
C ALA A 116 -18.90 -16.19 18.69
N HIS A 117 -18.19 -17.32 18.60
CA HIS A 117 -16.75 -17.35 18.76
C HIS A 117 -16.01 -16.54 17.69
N ILE A 118 -16.45 -16.60 16.44
CA ILE A 118 -15.90 -15.79 15.34
C ILE A 118 -16.08 -14.30 15.64
N VAL A 119 -17.29 -13.87 15.99
CA VAL A 119 -17.56 -12.46 16.36
C VAL A 119 -16.69 -12.00 17.53
N ARG A 120 -16.49 -12.87 18.52
CA ARG A 120 -15.60 -12.60 19.67
C ARG A 120 -14.16 -12.32 19.21
N LEU A 121 -13.63 -13.12 18.28
CA LEU A 121 -12.30 -12.89 17.70
C LEU A 121 -12.25 -11.59 16.90
N LEU A 122 -13.29 -11.32 16.10
CA LEU A 122 -13.40 -10.10 15.30
C LEU A 122 -13.38 -8.83 16.16
N ILE A 123 -14.16 -8.79 17.26
CA ILE A 123 -14.18 -7.64 18.18
C ILE A 123 -12.82 -7.50 18.89
N LYS A 124 -12.26 -8.61 19.38
CA LYS A 124 -11.02 -8.60 20.18
C LYS A 124 -9.80 -8.16 19.37
N TYR A 125 -9.69 -8.62 18.12
CA TYR A 125 -8.50 -8.44 17.27
C TYR A 125 -8.72 -7.45 16.12
N GLN A 126 -9.77 -6.64 16.18
CA GLN A 126 -10.16 -5.68 15.13
C GLN A 126 -8.99 -4.82 14.62
N ASP A 127 -8.15 -4.30 15.52
CA ASP A 127 -7.06 -3.39 15.18
C ASP A 127 -6.01 -4.05 14.26
N ILE A 128 -5.82 -5.35 14.38
CA ILE A 128 -4.87 -6.13 13.58
C ILE A 128 -5.53 -6.55 12.26
N LEU A 129 -6.77 -7.04 12.32
CA LEU A 129 -7.50 -7.62 11.19
C LEU A 129 -7.79 -6.63 10.05
N TRP A 130 -7.71 -5.32 10.31
CA TRP A 130 -7.93 -4.25 9.32
C TRP A 130 -6.63 -3.61 8.78
N THR A 131 -5.48 -4.19 9.11
CA THR A 131 -4.19 -3.78 8.51
C THR A 131 -3.89 -4.62 7.28
N VAL A 132 -2.97 -4.22 6.40
CA VAL A 132 -2.51 -5.12 5.34
C VAL A 132 -1.38 -5.99 5.89
N PRO A 133 -1.48 -7.34 5.87
CA PRO A 133 -0.39 -8.21 6.27
C PRO A 133 0.92 -7.89 5.53
N SER A 134 2.04 -7.77 6.26
CA SER A 134 3.34 -7.40 5.70
C SER A 134 3.83 -8.36 4.60
N PHE A 135 3.47 -9.64 4.68
CA PHE A 135 3.81 -10.62 3.65
C PHE A 135 3.10 -10.33 2.32
N LEU A 136 1.85 -9.84 2.34
CA LEU A 136 1.14 -9.43 1.13
C LEU A 136 1.80 -8.19 0.54
N ILE A 137 2.19 -7.21 1.37
CA ILE A 137 2.95 -6.04 0.92
C ILE A 137 4.25 -6.47 0.23
N SER A 138 4.99 -7.40 0.84
CA SER A 138 6.23 -7.95 0.27
C SER A 138 5.99 -8.65 -1.07
N GLN A 139 4.95 -9.49 -1.15
CA GLN A 139 4.61 -10.22 -2.37
C GLN A 139 4.18 -9.28 -3.51
N VAL A 140 3.36 -8.27 -3.20
CA VAL A 140 2.95 -7.24 -4.18
C VAL A 140 4.16 -6.44 -4.67
N ARG A 141 5.08 -6.05 -3.78
CA ARG A 141 6.34 -5.39 -4.17
C ARG A 141 7.15 -6.25 -5.14
N LYS A 142 7.38 -7.53 -4.82
CA LYS A 142 8.09 -8.47 -5.71
C LYS A 142 7.41 -8.63 -7.06
N MET A 143 6.08 -8.72 -7.09
CA MET A 143 5.31 -8.85 -8.32
C MET A 143 5.42 -7.60 -9.21
N ASN A 144 5.39 -6.41 -8.59
CA ASN A 144 5.57 -5.15 -9.29
C ASN A 144 7.01 -5.01 -9.83
N GLU A 145 8.01 -5.36 -9.03
CA GLU A 145 9.41 -5.41 -9.46
C GLU A 145 9.62 -6.37 -10.65
N ALA A 146 9.03 -7.56 -10.61
CA ALA A 146 9.11 -8.53 -11.70
C ALA A 146 8.46 -7.99 -12.98
N THR A 147 7.30 -7.34 -12.86
CA THR A 147 6.61 -6.68 -13.99
C THR A 147 7.48 -5.59 -14.60
N ILE A 148 8.04 -4.69 -13.78
CA ILE A 148 8.93 -3.61 -14.23
C ILE A 148 10.17 -4.19 -14.92
N ASN A 149 10.78 -5.22 -14.34
CA ASN A 149 11.96 -5.88 -14.91
C ASN A 149 11.66 -6.54 -16.25
N ASN A 150 10.49 -7.18 -16.39
CA ASN A 150 10.03 -7.75 -17.65
C ASN A 150 9.80 -6.67 -18.71
N THR A 151 9.16 -5.56 -18.35
CA THR A 151 8.98 -4.41 -19.25
C THR A 151 10.34 -3.82 -19.67
N LYS A 152 11.28 -3.65 -18.73
CA LYS A 152 12.66 -3.19 -19.04
C LYS A 152 13.35 -4.16 -20.00
N ARG A 153 13.30 -5.46 -19.75
CA ARG A 153 13.87 -6.50 -20.65
C ARG A 153 13.24 -6.44 -22.04
N GLN A 154 11.93 -6.26 -22.12
CA GLN A 154 11.21 -6.16 -23.39
C GLN A 154 11.59 -4.88 -24.16
N MET A 155 11.72 -3.75 -23.47
CA MET A 155 12.25 -2.52 -24.06
C MET A 155 13.71 -2.69 -24.52
N MET A 156 14.55 -3.40 -23.77
CA MET A 156 15.94 -3.68 -24.17
C MET A 156 16.02 -4.60 -25.39
N PHE A 157 15.16 -5.62 -25.47
CA PHE A 157 15.04 -6.50 -26.63
C PHE A 157 14.59 -5.72 -27.88
N ASP A 158 13.54 -4.90 -27.76
CA ASP A 158 13.05 -4.05 -28.85
C ASP A 158 14.11 -3.02 -29.28
N LYS A 159 14.87 -2.43 -28.35
CA LYS A 159 16.06 -1.61 -28.67
C LYS A 159 17.14 -2.38 -29.42
N GLY A 160 17.33 -3.67 -29.12
CA GLY A 160 18.24 -4.56 -29.84
C GLY A 160 17.77 -4.80 -31.27
N VAL A 161 16.48 -5.09 -31.45
CA VAL A 161 15.83 -5.26 -32.74
C VAL A 161 15.93 -3.98 -33.57
N ARG A 162 15.59 -2.80 -33.02
CA ARG A 162 15.72 -1.51 -33.72
C ARG A 162 17.17 -1.19 -34.12
N ARG A 163 18.17 -1.55 -33.30
CA ARG A 163 19.59 -1.41 -33.65
C ARG A 163 19.98 -2.32 -34.82
N LEU A 164 19.49 -3.56 -34.82
CA LEU A 164 19.66 -4.50 -35.95
C LEU A 164 18.98 -3.97 -37.23
N LEU A 165 17.77 -3.44 -37.12
CA LEU A 165 17.04 -2.84 -38.25
C LEU A 165 17.76 -1.60 -38.81
N ARG A 166 18.28 -0.72 -37.93
CA ARG A 166 19.11 0.44 -38.34
C ARG A 166 20.40 0.02 -39.03
N ARG A 167 21.06 -1.05 -38.56
CA ARG A 167 22.23 -1.63 -39.26
C ARG A 167 21.87 -2.15 -40.65
N LYS A 168 20.64 -2.63 -40.86
CA LYS A 168 20.14 -3.03 -42.18
C LYS A 168 19.71 -1.84 -43.07
N THR A 169 19.58 -0.64 -42.52
CA THR A 169 19.08 0.56 -43.24
C THR A 169 20.07 1.72 -43.32
N ILE A 170 21.34 1.52 -42.97
CA ILE A 170 22.40 2.53 -43.13
C ILE A 170 23.40 2.02 -44.20
N GLU A 171 22.95 2.02 -45.45
CA GLU A 171 23.61 2.85 -46.47
C GLU A 171 22.70 4.07 -46.65
N ARG A 172 23.29 5.26 -46.67
CA ARG A 172 22.67 6.59 -46.78
C ARG A 172 22.31 7.32 -45.48
N GLU A 173 23.26 8.21 -45.17
CA GLU A 173 23.09 9.59 -44.67
C GLU A 173 22.92 9.84 -43.16
N ARG A 174 23.85 10.66 -42.64
CA ARG A 174 23.79 11.39 -41.36
C ARG A 174 22.72 12.47 -41.46
N PRO A 175 21.91 12.71 -40.39
CA PRO A 175 22.07 14.00 -39.71
C PRO A 175 21.74 14.04 -38.19
N GLU A 176 22.30 15.09 -37.58
CA GLU A 176 21.93 15.90 -36.40
C GLU A 176 21.38 15.31 -35.09
N ARG A 177 22.02 15.75 -34.00
CA ARG A 177 21.78 15.37 -32.59
C ARG A 177 20.41 15.86 -32.13
N SER A 178 19.51 14.92 -31.87
CA SER A 178 18.19 15.15 -31.27
C SER A 178 18.06 14.38 -29.95
N GLU A 179 17.13 14.85 -29.09
CA GLU A 179 16.83 14.52 -27.68
C GLU A 179 16.80 13.02 -27.30
N VAL A 180 16.88 12.12 -28.26
CA VAL A 180 16.94 10.67 -28.10
C VAL A 180 18.21 10.23 -27.36
N GLU A 181 19.31 10.99 -27.42
CA GLU A 181 20.55 10.71 -26.67
C GLU A 181 20.38 10.76 -25.14
N LEU A 182 19.37 11.46 -24.61
CA LEU A 182 19.10 11.55 -23.17
C LEU A 182 18.68 10.20 -22.58
N SER A 183 17.99 9.37 -23.37
CA SER A 183 17.66 7.99 -23.01
C SER A 183 18.86 7.04 -23.14
N PHE A 184 19.87 7.42 -23.92
CA PHE A 184 21.11 6.67 -24.13
C PHE A 184 22.09 6.86 -22.97
N PHE A 185 22.21 8.08 -22.43
CA PHE A 185 23.11 8.35 -21.28
C PHE A 185 22.63 7.72 -19.98
N SER A 186 21.30 7.66 -19.75
CA SER A 186 20.72 7.06 -18.55
C SER A 186 20.98 5.54 -18.42
N LEU A 187 21.27 4.84 -19.52
CA LEU A 187 21.43 3.37 -19.51
C LEU A 187 22.88 2.89 -19.35
N CYS A 188 23.89 3.75 -19.55
CA CYS A 188 25.30 3.32 -19.60
C CYS A 188 26.08 3.44 -18.29
N LEU A 189 25.56 4.09 -17.23
CA LEU A 189 26.32 4.35 -15.99
C LEU A 189 25.98 3.43 -14.80
N GLN A 190 25.23 2.35 -15.01
CA GLN A 190 24.86 1.42 -13.94
C GLN A 190 25.97 0.39 -13.62
N THR A 191 27.24 0.83 -13.64
CA THR A 191 28.36 0.06 -13.10
C THR A 191 28.41 0.27 -11.59
N HIS A 192 28.07 -0.80 -10.85
CA HIS A 192 28.28 -1.01 -9.40
C HIS A 192 28.47 0.26 -8.55
N ILE A 193 27.36 0.92 -8.19
CA ILE A 193 27.38 2.07 -7.29
C ILE A 193 27.60 1.53 -5.85
N PRO A 194 28.61 2.02 -5.11
CA PRO A 194 28.85 1.62 -3.72
C PRO A 194 27.65 1.92 -2.82
N GLU A 195 27.45 1.11 -1.77
CA GLU A 195 26.34 1.30 -0.84
C GLU A 195 26.37 2.70 -0.19
N GLY A 196 25.24 3.38 -0.21
CA GLY A 196 25.12 4.74 0.31
C GLY A 196 25.59 5.84 -0.65
N VAL A 197 25.95 5.52 -1.89
CA VAL A 197 26.14 6.50 -2.97
C VAL A 197 24.90 6.54 -3.84
N ILE A 198 24.38 7.74 -4.13
CA ILE A 198 23.31 7.94 -5.11
C ILE A 198 23.83 8.71 -6.32
N ARG A 199 23.23 8.47 -7.49
CA ARG A 199 23.48 9.26 -8.70
C ARG A 199 22.27 10.14 -8.98
N VAL A 200 22.47 11.45 -8.91
CA VAL A 200 21.43 12.46 -9.15
C VAL A 200 21.61 13.03 -10.56
N TYR A 201 20.51 13.14 -11.30
CA TYR A 201 20.48 13.71 -12.65
C TYR A 201 19.79 15.07 -12.65
N ALA A 202 20.37 16.05 -13.34
CA ALA A 202 19.87 17.41 -13.39
C ALA A 202 19.94 17.96 -14.83
N PRO A 203 18.96 17.63 -15.70
CA PRO A 203 19.04 17.92 -17.13
C PRO A 203 19.17 19.40 -17.49
N LEU A 204 18.69 20.29 -16.62
CA LEU A 204 18.70 21.74 -16.82
C LEU A 204 19.91 22.44 -16.18
N HIS A 205 20.88 21.69 -15.64
CA HIS A 205 22.11 22.24 -15.07
C HIS A 205 23.30 22.01 -16.01
N SER A 206 24.31 22.88 -15.93
CA SER A 206 25.60 22.70 -16.61
C SER A 206 26.24 21.33 -16.28
N LYS A 207 26.12 20.90 -15.03
CA LYS A 207 26.42 19.53 -14.62
C LYS A 207 25.16 18.68 -14.59
N VAL A 208 25.05 17.81 -15.59
CA VAL A 208 23.86 16.98 -15.83
C VAL A 208 23.74 15.76 -14.90
N SER A 209 24.82 15.36 -14.21
CA SER A 209 24.79 14.25 -13.26
C SER A 209 25.88 14.37 -12.19
N MET A 210 25.58 13.93 -10.97
CA MET A 210 26.52 13.89 -9.84
C MET A 210 26.35 12.60 -9.03
N ALA A 211 27.45 11.97 -8.64
CA ALA A 211 27.44 10.92 -7.62
C ALA A 211 27.63 11.56 -6.24
N ILE A 212 26.78 11.19 -5.29
CA ILE A 212 26.72 11.81 -3.96
C ILE A 212 26.77 10.70 -2.92
N GLN A 213 27.81 10.72 -2.10
CA GLN A 213 27.88 9.90 -0.88
C GLN A 213 26.92 10.47 0.15
N LEU A 214 25.97 9.65 0.60
CA LEU A 214 25.01 9.99 1.63
C LEU A 214 25.61 9.73 3.02
N ASN A 215 25.31 10.63 3.95
CA ASN A 215 25.53 10.45 5.38
C ASN A 215 24.21 10.70 6.14
N SER A 216 24.22 10.48 7.46
CA SER A 216 23.02 10.63 8.32
C SER A 216 22.45 12.05 8.37
N GLN A 217 23.20 13.06 7.93
CA GLN A 217 22.78 14.47 7.94
C GLN A 217 22.42 15.01 6.55
N THR A 218 22.64 14.23 5.48
CA THR A 218 22.44 14.70 4.11
C THR A 218 20.95 14.88 3.85
N LYS A 219 20.51 16.13 3.64
CA LYS A 219 19.13 16.47 3.30
C LYS A 219 18.95 16.69 1.80
N ALA A 220 17.72 16.59 1.32
CA ALA A 220 17.37 16.86 -0.08
C ALA A 220 17.78 18.29 -0.51
N ARG A 221 17.64 19.29 0.37
CA ARG A 221 18.10 20.67 0.12
C ARG A 221 19.61 20.78 -0.13
N ASP A 222 20.41 19.94 0.52
CA ASP A 222 21.87 19.99 0.41
C ASP A 222 22.31 19.51 -0.98
N ILE A 223 21.60 18.53 -1.53
CA ILE A 223 21.80 18.06 -2.89
C ILE A 223 21.48 19.16 -3.89
N LEU A 224 20.33 19.83 -3.74
CA LEU A 224 19.96 20.97 -4.61
C LEU A 224 21.01 22.09 -4.54
N ALA A 225 21.46 22.45 -3.33
CA ALA A 225 22.49 23.46 -3.13
C ALA A 225 23.81 23.13 -3.83
N ARG A 226 24.24 21.86 -3.83
CA ARG A 226 25.46 21.42 -4.54
C ARG A 226 25.36 21.66 -6.04
N PHE A 227 24.22 21.35 -6.66
CA PHE A 227 24.01 21.61 -8.09
C PHE A 227 23.94 23.11 -8.39
N HIS A 228 23.34 23.93 -7.53
CA HIS A 228 23.31 25.38 -7.70
C HIS A 228 24.68 26.05 -7.55
N CYS A 229 25.50 25.63 -6.58
CA CYS A 229 26.86 26.15 -6.42
C CYS A 229 27.73 25.86 -7.64
N GLU A 230 27.65 24.65 -8.21
CA GLU A 230 28.40 24.31 -9.42
C GLU A 230 27.88 25.03 -10.67
N ASN A 231 26.58 25.33 -10.74
CA ASN A 231 26.00 26.11 -11.84
C ASN A 231 26.41 27.59 -11.80
N SER A 232 26.64 28.14 -10.61
CA SER A 232 26.98 29.56 -10.41
C SER A 232 28.36 29.94 -10.97
N HIS A 233 29.22 28.94 -11.23
CA HIS A 233 30.51 29.14 -11.89
C HIS A 233 30.41 29.18 -13.43
N ALA A 234 29.23 28.91 -14.00
CA ALA A 234 29.00 28.89 -15.44
C ALA A 234 27.79 29.77 -15.82
N SER A 235 28.08 30.99 -16.29
CA SER A 235 27.15 31.92 -16.95
C SER A 235 26.21 32.73 -16.06
N SER A 236 26.57 34.02 -15.92
CA SER A 236 25.68 35.13 -15.58
C SER A 236 24.71 35.39 -16.74
N LYS A 237 23.57 34.69 -16.78
CA LYS A 237 22.41 35.08 -17.61
C LYS A 237 21.10 34.82 -16.88
N ASN A 238 20.25 35.84 -16.89
CA ASN A 238 18.89 35.90 -16.34
C ASN A 238 18.09 34.62 -16.65
N THR A 239 18.07 33.69 -15.71
CA THR A 239 17.10 32.59 -15.71
C THR A 239 16.11 32.91 -14.61
N GLU A 240 14.84 33.10 -14.96
CA GLU A 240 13.74 33.04 -13.99
C GLU A 240 14.02 31.89 -13.02
N VAL A 241 14.04 32.16 -11.72
CA VAL A 241 14.31 31.14 -10.71
C VAL A 241 13.11 30.21 -10.66
N GLN A 242 13.01 29.30 -11.62
CA GLN A 242 12.08 28.18 -11.56
C GLN A 242 12.45 27.39 -10.31
N ILE A 243 11.51 27.27 -9.38
CA ILE A 243 11.70 26.51 -8.15
C ILE A 243 11.92 25.04 -8.54
N GLN A 244 13.18 24.61 -8.49
CA GLN A 244 13.56 23.25 -8.76
C GLN A 244 13.44 22.39 -7.50
N ARG A 245 13.10 21.12 -7.69
CA ARG A 245 12.96 20.15 -6.60
C ARG A 245 13.62 18.83 -6.96
N LEU A 246 14.00 18.10 -5.93
CA LEU A 246 14.54 16.74 -6.04
C LEU A 246 13.39 15.75 -6.03
N TYR A 247 13.42 14.83 -6.99
CA TYR A 247 12.41 13.79 -7.16
C TYR A 247 13.05 12.42 -7.01
N GLU A 248 12.34 11.57 -6.28
CA GLU A 248 12.56 10.14 -6.20
C GLU A 248 11.67 9.46 -7.25
N ILE A 249 12.29 8.68 -8.13
CA ILE A 249 11.62 8.01 -9.26
C ILE A 249 11.85 6.51 -9.15
N GLY A 250 10.83 5.73 -9.45
CA GLY A 250 10.92 4.27 -9.46
C GLY A 250 10.49 3.63 -8.15
N GLY A 251 10.43 2.29 -8.15
CA GLY A 251 9.64 1.54 -7.18
C GLY A 251 8.12 1.68 -7.44
N ASN A 252 7.30 1.58 -6.38
CA ASN A 252 5.83 1.65 -6.44
C ASN A 252 5.26 3.09 -6.38
N ILE A 253 6.10 4.12 -6.28
CA ILE A 253 5.68 5.52 -6.07
C ILE A 253 5.61 6.34 -7.36
N GLY A 254 6.10 5.80 -8.47
CA GLY A 254 6.18 6.48 -9.76
C GLY A 254 7.15 7.67 -9.69
N LEU A 255 6.63 8.82 -9.25
CA LEU A 255 7.34 10.07 -9.09
C LEU A 255 6.93 10.71 -7.76
N HIS A 256 7.88 10.88 -6.85
CA HIS A 256 7.67 11.52 -5.55
C HIS A 256 8.56 12.74 -5.41
N CYS A 257 7.96 13.90 -5.17
CA CYS A 257 8.68 15.14 -4.88
C CYS A 257 9.12 15.13 -3.42
N LEU A 258 10.43 15.20 -3.17
CA LEU A 258 10.95 15.16 -1.80
C LEU A 258 10.76 16.51 -1.10
N ASP A 259 10.50 16.42 0.21
CA ASP A 259 10.59 17.57 1.10
C ASP A 259 12.05 18.04 1.20
N PRO A 260 12.36 19.34 1.12
CA PRO A 260 13.71 19.86 1.29
C PRO A 260 14.42 19.43 2.59
N ASP A 261 13.67 19.12 3.65
CA ASP A 261 14.18 18.64 4.93
C ASP A 261 14.29 17.11 5.04
N ALA A 262 13.89 16.36 4.00
CA ALA A 262 13.98 14.91 4.01
C ALA A 262 15.44 14.44 4.10
N TYR A 263 15.72 13.52 5.02
CA TYR A 263 17.01 12.85 5.17
C TYR A 263 17.20 11.80 4.06
N MET A 264 18.14 12.05 3.16
CA MET A 264 18.32 11.27 1.94
C MET A 264 18.74 9.82 2.20
N LEU A 265 19.48 9.57 3.28
CA LEU A 265 19.88 8.20 3.64
C LEU A 265 18.67 7.34 4.02
N ASP A 266 17.66 7.92 4.67
CA ASP A 266 16.45 7.20 5.04
C ASP A 266 15.56 6.95 3.82
N VAL A 267 15.44 7.93 2.93
CA VAL A 267 14.73 7.77 1.65
C VAL A 267 15.41 6.69 0.79
N TYR A 268 16.75 6.71 0.70
CA TYR A 268 17.52 5.67 0.01
C TYR A 268 17.30 4.27 0.62
N ARG A 269 17.30 4.14 1.95
CA ARG A 269 17.03 2.85 2.61
C ARG A 269 15.61 2.33 2.34
N ALA A 270 14.65 3.23 2.24
CA ALA A 270 13.27 2.89 1.89
C ALA A 270 13.13 2.46 0.43
N ASN A 271 13.95 3.02 -0.47
CA ASN A 271 13.93 2.74 -1.90
C ASN A 271 15.35 2.72 -2.52
N PRO A 272 16.14 1.64 -2.32
CA PRO A 272 17.54 1.60 -2.75
C PRO A 272 17.74 1.63 -4.27
N GLN A 273 16.68 1.34 -5.03
CA GLN A 273 16.67 1.30 -6.49
C GLN A 273 16.08 2.56 -7.11
N ALA A 274 15.82 3.60 -6.31
CA ALA A 274 15.30 4.87 -6.79
C ALA A 274 16.29 5.54 -7.76
N GLU A 275 15.74 6.10 -8.82
CA GLU A 275 16.40 7.08 -9.67
C GLU A 275 16.14 8.49 -9.09
N TRP A 276 17.15 9.34 -9.10
CA TRP A 276 17.09 10.66 -8.45
C TRP A 276 17.23 11.75 -9.51
N VAL A 277 16.22 12.63 -9.61
CA VAL A 277 16.18 13.66 -10.67
C VAL A 277 15.82 15.02 -10.08
N ILE A 278 16.57 16.06 -10.49
CA ILE A 278 16.23 17.46 -10.24
C ILE A 278 15.47 17.99 -11.45
N LYS A 279 14.26 18.51 -11.22
CA LYS A 279 13.45 19.16 -12.26
C LYS A 279 12.62 20.33 -11.70
N PRO A 280 12.12 21.23 -12.57
CA PRO A 280 11.21 22.30 -12.14
C PRO A 280 9.94 21.72 -11.52
N LYS A 281 9.42 22.40 -10.51
CA LYS A 281 8.11 22.08 -9.96
C LYS A 281 7.05 22.35 -11.04
N SER A 282 6.39 21.29 -11.52
CA SER A 282 5.20 21.43 -12.37
C SER A 282 4.12 22.17 -11.58
N SER A 283 3.65 23.30 -12.10
CA SER A 283 2.50 24.05 -11.60
C SER A 283 1.23 23.20 -11.60
#